data_AF-A0A0L8FX14-F1
#
_entry.id   AF-A0A0L8FX14-F1
#
_cell.length_a   1.000
_cell.length_b   1.000
_cell.length_c   1.000
_cell.angle_alpha   90.00
_cell.angle_beta   90.00
_cell.angle_gamma   90.00
#
_symmetry.space_group_name_H-M   'P 1'
#
loop_
_entity.id
_entity.type
_entity.pdbx_description
1 polymer ?
#
loop_
_entity_poly.entity_id
_entity_poly.type
_entity_poly.pdbx_seq_one_letter_code
_entity_poly.pdbx_strand_id
1 'polypeptide(L)' 'MCDMFAFTSGHTFSRKVVVYNKKVDTSPVIVDGKLSEEGHWPWMVSITAKHRRKIFNCGGMLITKYWVLTAAHCLYVNEM' A
#
# COMPACT_ATOMS: atom_id res chain seq x y z
N MET A 1 -5.77 -16.82 -2.00
CA MET A 1 -4.31 -17.04 -1.89
C MET A 1 -3.69 -15.80 -2.53
N CYS A 2 -3.31 -14.75 -1.80
CA CYS A 2 -2.14 -14.65 -0.90
C CYS A 2 -0.87 -15.32 -1.43
N ASP A 3 -0.68 -15.33 -2.75
CA ASP A 3 0.59 -15.75 -3.32
C ASP A 3 1.54 -14.57 -3.37
N MET A 4 2.25 -14.46 -2.25
CA MET A 4 3.39 -13.60 -2.02
C MET A 4 4.61 -14.19 -2.74
N PHE A 5 4.67 -14.07 -4.07
CA PHE A 5 5.91 -14.38 -4.79
C PHE A 5 6.86 -13.20 -4.71
N ALA A 6 7.92 -13.43 -3.94
CA ALA A 6 8.99 -12.50 -3.70
C ALA A 6 10.14 -12.72 -4.69
N PHE A 7 10.86 -11.63 -4.97
CA PHE A 7 12.25 -11.53 -5.44
C PHE A 7 12.64 -12.01 -6.86
N THR A 8 12.81 -11.06 -7.78
CA THR A 8 13.81 -11.13 -8.87
C THR A 8 14.53 -9.79 -9.12
N SER A 9 14.97 -9.07 -8.08
CA SER A 9 16.10 -8.10 -8.13
C SER A 9 16.17 -7.31 -6.81
N GLY A 10 17.32 -7.37 -6.14
CA GLY A 10 17.52 -6.91 -4.75
C GLY A 10 17.57 -5.41 -4.53
N HIS A 11 16.49 -4.68 -4.82
CA HIS A 11 16.38 -3.25 -4.45
C HIS A 11 15.24 -3.03 -3.46
N THR A 12 15.57 -3.02 -2.16
CA THR A 12 14.66 -2.56 -1.11
C THR A 12 14.54 -1.04 -1.19
N PHE A 13 13.51 -0.53 -1.85
CA PHE A 13 13.29 0.91 -1.96
C PHE A 13 12.58 1.45 -0.71
N SER A 14 13.32 2.15 0.14
CA SER A 14 12.81 2.81 1.34
C SER A 14 12.09 4.10 1.02
N ARG A 15 10.93 4.34 1.65
CA ARG A 15 10.40 5.70 1.74
C ARG A 15 9.84 5.94 3.15
N LYS A 16 10.12 7.12 3.71
CA LYS A 16 9.66 7.54 5.04
C LYS A 16 8.13 7.56 5.10
N VAL A 17 7.56 6.86 6.07
CA VAL A 17 6.12 6.77 6.29
C VAL A 17 5.60 8.05 6.96
N VAL A 18 4.46 8.57 6.48
CA VAL A 18 3.67 9.64 7.12
C VAL A 18 2.27 9.09 7.35
N VAL A 19 1.79 9.11 8.59
CA VAL A 19 0.46 8.60 8.98
C VAL A 19 -0.55 9.75 8.92
N TYR A 20 -1.64 9.58 8.17
CA TYR A 20 -2.75 10.54 8.08
C TYR A 20 -4.03 9.91 8.66
N ASN A 21 -4.67 10.58 9.62
CA ASN A 21 -5.98 10.17 10.14
C ASN A 21 -7.10 10.65 9.21
N LYS A 22 -7.70 9.74 8.43
CA LYS A 22 -8.82 10.05 7.53
C LYS A 22 -10.08 9.31 7.99
N LYS A 23 -11.20 10.03 8.13
CA LYS A 23 -12.53 9.42 8.31
C LYS A 23 -12.96 8.77 7.00
N VAL A 24 -13.31 7.48 7.05
CA VAL A 24 -13.67 6.65 5.89
C VAL A 24 -15.20 6.55 5.81
N ASP A 25 -15.76 6.75 4.62
CA ASP A 25 -17.18 6.49 4.35
C ASP A 25 -17.41 4.98 4.16
N THR A 26 -18.36 4.41 4.90
CA THR A 26 -18.45 2.97 5.19
C THR A 26 -19.41 2.21 4.29
N SER A 27 -19.50 2.55 3.00
CA SER A 27 -20.25 1.72 2.04
C SER A 27 -19.35 0.55 1.56
N PRO A 28 -19.69 -0.72 1.87
CA PRO A 28 -18.91 -1.85 1.39
C PRO A 28 -19.10 -2.00 -0.12
N VAL A 29 -18.03 -1.74 -0.87
CA VAL A 29 -18.02 -1.79 -2.35
C VAL A 29 -17.57 -3.16 -2.88
N ILE A 30 -17.21 -4.09 -1.99
CA ILE A 30 -16.75 -5.45 -2.30
C ILE A 30 -17.91 -6.42 -2.06
N VAL A 31 -18.24 -7.26 -3.05
CA VAL A 31 -19.26 -8.33 -2.91
C VAL A 31 -18.85 -9.24 -1.75
N ASP A 32 -19.74 -9.41 -0.76
CA ASP A 32 -19.50 -10.12 0.51
C ASP A 32 -18.32 -9.62 1.36
N GLY A 33 -17.79 -8.43 1.05
CA GLY A 33 -16.75 -7.79 1.84
C GLY A 33 -17.28 -7.26 3.16
N LYS A 34 -16.49 -7.42 4.22
CA LYS A 34 -16.74 -6.79 5.52
C LYS A 34 -15.77 -5.62 5.71
N LEU A 35 -16.29 -4.52 6.26
CA LEU A 35 -15.43 -3.44 6.73
C LEU A 35 -14.50 -3.98 7.81
N SER A 36 -13.20 -3.71 7.64
CA SER A 36 -12.24 -3.93 8.70
C SER A 36 -12.43 -2.87 9.77
N GLU A 37 -12.44 -3.27 11.04
CA GLU A 37 -12.38 -2.29 12.12
C GLU A 37 -10.98 -1.64 12.15
N GLU A 38 -10.91 -0.45 12.74
CA GLU A 38 -9.65 0.27 12.91
C GLU A 38 -8.66 -0.58 13.71
N GLY A 39 -7.41 -0.65 13.24
CA GLY A 39 -6.35 -1.39 13.92
C GLY A 39 -6.35 -2.92 13.73
N HIS A 40 -7.30 -3.51 13.00
CA HIS A 40 -7.27 -4.97 12.69
C HIS A 40 -6.07 -5.38 11.83
N TRP A 41 -5.62 -4.48 10.96
CA TRP A 41 -4.47 -4.69 10.09
C TRP A 41 -3.46 -3.54 10.26
N PRO A 42 -2.79 -3.45 11.42
CA PRO A 42 -1.98 -2.28 11.78
C PRO A 42 -0.74 -2.14 10.90
N TRP A 43 -0.34 -3.21 10.21
CA TRP A 43 0.74 -3.20 9.21
C TRP A 43 0.27 -2.80 7.81
N MET A 44 -1.03 -2.69 7.54
CA MET A 44 -1.51 -2.32 6.23
C MET A 44 -1.33 -0.82 5.99
N VAL A 45 -0.68 -0.46 4.87
CA VAL A 45 -0.46 0.94 4.50
C VAL A 45 -0.96 1.23 3.10
N SER A 46 -1.48 2.43 2.90
CA SER A 46 -1.84 2.97 1.59
C SER A 46 -0.73 3.90 1.11
N ILE A 47 -0.21 3.61 -0.08
CA ILE A 47 0.83 4.38 -0.74
C ILE A 47 0.19 5.19 -1.85
N THR A 48 0.13 6.51 -1.67
CA THR A 48 -0.33 7.44 -2.71
C THR A 48 0.85 8.18 -3.32
N ALA A 49 1.01 8.05 -4.63
CA ALA A 49 2.03 8.73 -5.42
C ALA A 49 1.39 9.64 -6.46
N LYS A 50 1.99 10.81 -6.70
CA LYS A 50 1.57 11.76 -7.73
C LYS A 50 2.65 11.84 -8.80
N HIS A 51 2.32 11.50 -10.03
CA HIS A 51 3.21 11.67 -11.18
C HIS A 51 2.51 12.49 -12.26
N ARG A 52 3.11 13.63 -12.64
CA ARG A 52 2.50 14.64 -13.51
C ARG A 52 1.11 15.04 -13.00
N ARG A 53 0.05 14.65 -13.72
CA ARG A 53 -1.35 14.91 -13.40
C ARG A 53 -2.12 13.68 -12.94
N LYS A 54 -1.45 12.53 -12.76
CA LYS A 54 -2.07 11.28 -12.31
C LYS A 54 -1.69 10.99 -10.86
N ILE A 55 -2.67 10.54 -10.09
CA ILE A 55 -2.50 10.01 -8.74
C ILE A 55 -2.66 8.49 -8.84
N PHE A 56 -1.71 7.77 -8.28
CA PHE A 56 -1.72 6.30 -8.21
C PHE A 56 -1.75 5.88 -6.76
N ASN A 57 -2.53 4.83 -6.48
CA ASN A 57 -2.66 4.24 -5.17
C ASN A 57 -2.17 2.79 -5.24
N CYS A 58 -1.34 2.43 -4.27
CA CYS A 58 -0.83 1.08 -4.08
C CYS A 58 -0.98 0.65 -2.62
N GLY A 59 -0.99 -0.65 -2.39
CA GLY A 59 -0.86 -1.22 -1.05
C GLY A 59 0.59 -1.43 -0.63
N GLY A 60 0.81 -1.59 0.66
CA GLY A 60 2.08 -2.02 1.23
C GLY A 60 1.91 -2.61 2.63
N MET A 61 3.00 -3.16 3.16
CA MET A 61 3.07 -3.73 4.51
C MET A 61 4.20 -3.09 5.31
N LEU A 62 3.91 -2.60 6.52
CA LEU A 62 4.91 -2.12 7.47
C LEU A 62 5.68 -3.31 8.04
N ILE A 63 6.95 -3.47 7.67
CA ILE A 63 7.82 -4.58 8.11
C ILE A 63 8.70 -4.18 9.29
N THR A 64 8.94 -2.88 9.49
CA THR A 64 9.62 -2.33 10.66
C THR A 64 9.10 -0.92 10.94
N LYS A 65 9.55 -0.28 12.03
CA LYS A 65 9.17 1.09 12.40
C LYS A 65 9.33 2.14 11.29
N TYR A 66 10.22 1.91 10.32
CA TYR A 66 10.54 2.89 9.28
C TYR A 66 10.47 2.35 7.86
N TRP A 67 10.17 1.05 7.69
CA TRP A 67 10.26 0.40 6.39
C TRP A 67 8.96 -0.27 6.00
N VAL A 68 8.53 -0.01 4.75
CA VAL A 68 7.35 -0.59 4.12
C VAL A 68 7.80 -1.45 2.94
N LEU A 69 7.28 -2.67 2.89
CA LEU A 69 7.38 -3.55 1.73
C LEU A 69 6.24 -3.25 0.75
N THR A 70 6.55 -3.08 -0.52
CA THR A 70 5.59 -2.82 -1.61
C THR A 70 6.12 -3.35 -2.95
N ALA A 71 5.30 -3.31 -4.00
CA ALA A 71 5.70 -3.73 -5.34
C ALA A 71 6.57 -2.66 -6.03
N ALA A 72 7.52 -3.09 -6.85
CA ALA A 72 8.43 -2.18 -7.58
C ALA A 72 7.68 -1.25 -8.55
N HIS A 73 6.65 -1.76 -9.26
CA HIS A 73 5.85 -0.96 -10.20
C HIS A 73 5.06 0.18 -9.51
N CYS A 74 4.87 0.13 -8.19
CA CYS A 74 4.28 1.22 -7.42
C CYS A 74 5.22 2.43 -7.28
N LEU A 75 6.50 2.26 -7.61
CA LEU A 75 7.55 3.26 -7.47
C LEU A 75 8.04 3.77 -8.83
N TYR A 76 8.00 2.93 -9.86
CA TYR A 76 8.45 3.25 -11.21
C TYR A 76 7.28 3.32 -12.19
N VAL A 77 6.79 4.54 -12.44
CA VAL A 77 5.63 4.83 -13.32
C VAL A 77 5.92 4.56 -14.81
N ASN A 78 7.15 4.19 -15.17
CA ASN A 78 7.57 3.93 -16.55
C ASN A 78 7.42 2.47 -17.00
N GLU A 79 7.04 1.55 -16.11
CA GLU A 79 6.73 0.15 -16.46
C GLU A 79 5.23 -0.10 -16.28
N MET A 80 4.45 0.59 -17.11
CA MET A 80 3.07 0.22 -17.41
C MET A 80 3.03 -0.59 -18.70
#